data_AF-A0A0G4KK90-F1
#
_entry.id   AF-A0A0G4KK90-F1
#
_cell.length_a   1.000
_cell.length_b   1.000
_cell.length_c   1.000
_cell.angle_alpha   90.00
_cell.angle_beta   90.00
_cell.angle_gamma   90.00
#
_symmetry.space_group_name_H-M   'P 1'
#
loop_
_entity.id
_entity.type
_entity.pdbx_description
1 polymer ?
#
loop_
_entity_poly.entity_id
_entity_poly.type
_entity_poly.pdbx_seq_one_letter_code
_entity_poly.pdbx_strand_id
1 'polypeptide(L)'
;MKRVDELDLLKDTVTMSSTDHGEYLGDHGLVEKWQSGLSETLMREPLIIGGAGLLEGKTVAAMTEMVDLVPTILEMSGIGEHFPHDGESWIPVLVGDAQKHKTYAFSEGGFLTSEEPLLEQAPYPYDIKAGLQHEDTSLVGKAMSLRNERWAYIFPQGRWWINWKGTYYTGS
;
A
#
# COMPACT_ATOMS: atom_id res chain seq x y z
N MET A 1 20.22 4.06 13.56
CA MET A 1 19.96 3.65 14.96
C MET A 1 21.08 4.03 15.93
N LYS A 2 22.37 3.77 15.64
CA LYS A 2 23.50 4.06 16.54
C LYS A 2 23.46 5.43 17.26
N ARG A 3 23.19 6.51 16.52
CA ARG A 3 23.17 7.86 17.11
C ARG A 3 22.01 8.09 18.10
N VAL A 4 20.85 7.51 17.84
CA VAL A 4 19.67 7.61 18.72
C VAL A 4 19.91 6.81 20.00
N ASP A 5 20.57 5.66 19.87
CA ASP A 5 20.99 4.79 20.97
C ASP A 5 22.08 5.45 21.85
N GLU A 6 23.12 6.02 21.24
CA GLU A 6 24.16 6.80 21.96
C GLU A 6 23.62 7.97 22.78
N LEU A 7 22.45 8.49 22.41
CA LEU A 7 21.77 9.59 23.09
C LEU A 7 20.72 9.12 24.11
N ASP A 8 20.56 7.81 24.31
CA ASP A 8 19.53 7.22 25.18
C ASP A 8 18.11 7.69 24.85
N LEU A 9 17.84 7.93 23.56
CA LEU A 9 16.55 8.44 23.08
C LEU A 9 15.56 7.33 22.71
N LEU A 10 16.02 6.08 22.58
CA LEU A 10 15.17 4.95 22.18
C LEU A 10 14.03 4.69 23.17
N LYS A 11 14.20 5.04 24.45
CA LYS A 11 13.17 4.89 25.49
C LYS A 11 11.96 5.80 25.30
N ASP A 12 12.13 6.90 24.54
CA ASP A 12 11.10 7.92 24.30
C ASP A 12 10.82 8.10 22.78
N THR A 13 11.44 7.29 21.93
CA THR A 13 11.34 7.40 20.46
C THR A 13 10.74 6.13 19.89
N VAL A 14 9.62 6.27 19.17
CA VAL A 14 9.13 5.21 18.27
C VAL A 14 9.80 5.36 16.92
N THR A 15 10.32 4.24 16.40
CA THR A 15 10.86 4.14 15.05
C THR A 15 9.99 3.21 14.22
N MET A 16 9.68 3.64 13.01
CA MET A 16 8.89 2.89 12.03
C MET A 16 9.68 2.85 10.72
N SER A 17 9.89 1.67 10.17
CA SER A 17 10.56 1.45 8.89
C SER A 17 9.59 0.75 7.96
N SER A 18 9.33 1.37 6.80
CA SER A 18 8.49 0.81 5.72
C SER A 18 9.05 1.18 4.34
N THR A 19 8.42 0.65 3.30
CA THR A 19 8.49 1.14 1.92
C THR A 19 7.14 1.77 1.55
N ASP A 20 7.04 2.42 0.39
CA ASP A 20 5.79 2.95 -0.16
C ASP A 20 5.11 2.01 -1.18
N HIS A 21 5.88 1.03 -1.66
CA HIS A 21 5.45 -0.13 -2.43
C HIS A 21 6.61 -1.14 -2.58
N GLY A 22 6.30 -2.32 -3.11
CA GLY A 22 7.29 -3.31 -3.55
C GLY A 22 7.70 -3.15 -5.02
N GLU A 23 8.37 -4.15 -5.57
CA GLU A 23 8.96 -4.11 -6.91
C GLU A 23 8.87 -5.50 -7.54
N TYR A 24 8.50 -5.60 -8.83
CA TYR A 24 8.36 -6.89 -9.49
C TYR A 24 9.69 -7.64 -9.62
N LEU A 25 10.82 -6.96 -9.88
CA LEU A 25 12.16 -7.61 -10.01
C LEU A 25 12.19 -8.86 -10.94
N GLY A 26 11.33 -8.93 -11.96
CA GLY A 26 11.21 -10.07 -12.88
C GLY A 26 10.06 -11.02 -12.56
N ASP A 27 9.39 -10.89 -11.41
CA ASP A 27 8.17 -11.62 -11.09
C ASP A 27 7.12 -11.36 -12.16
N HIS A 28 6.41 -12.41 -12.57
CA HIS A 28 5.44 -12.37 -13.66
C HIS A 28 6.01 -11.89 -15.02
N GLY A 29 7.35 -11.87 -15.17
CA GLY A 29 8.01 -11.31 -16.35
C GLY A 29 7.97 -9.78 -16.41
N LEU A 30 7.65 -9.12 -15.29
CA LEU A 30 7.54 -7.68 -15.18
C LEU A 30 8.71 -7.10 -14.37
N VAL A 31 9.01 -5.83 -14.64
CA VAL A 31 9.91 -5.00 -13.84
C VAL A 31 9.18 -3.71 -13.50
N GLU A 32 9.76 -2.94 -12.58
CA GLU A 32 9.19 -1.73 -12.02
C GLU A 32 7.89 -1.98 -11.23
N LYS A 33 7.34 -0.93 -10.65
CA LYS A 33 5.89 -0.88 -10.36
C LYS A 33 5.13 -0.41 -11.60
N TRP A 34 3.96 -0.99 -11.83
CA TRP A 34 2.98 -0.46 -12.79
C TRP A 34 1.79 0.11 -12.02
N GLN A 35 1.19 1.17 -12.54
CA GLN A 35 0.20 1.97 -11.81
C GLN A 35 -1.05 1.15 -11.49
N SER A 36 -1.51 0.32 -12.43
CA SER A 36 -2.60 -0.64 -12.22
C SER A 36 -2.15 -1.94 -11.54
N GLY A 37 -0.88 -2.02 -11.15
CA GLY A 37 -0.26 -3.20 -10.55
C GLY A 37 -0.72 -3.39 -9.12
N LEU A 38 -1.60 -4.38 -8.92
CA LEU A 38 -2.18 -4.74 -7.64
C LEU A 38 -1.82 -6.18 -7.27
N SER A 39 -0.54 -6.56 -7.42
CA SER A 39 -0.04 -7.86 -6.97
C SER A 39 0.37 -7.80 -5.49
N GLU A 40 0.50 -8.96 -4.84
CA GLU A 40 1.08 -9.01 -3.50
C GLU A 40 2.53 -8.50 -3.49
N THR A 41 3.30 -8.79 -4.54
CA THR A 41 4.68 -8.32 -4.73
C THR A 41 4.82 -6.80 -4.61
N LEU A 42 3.82 -6.04 -5.08
CA LEU A 42 3.81 -4.58 -4.97
C LEU A 42 3.15 -4.07 -3.69
N MET A 43 2.11 -4.73 -3.20
CA MET A 43 1.23 -4.18 -2.14
C MET A 43 1.58 -4.68 -0.73
N ARG A 44 2.33 -5.79 -0.58
CA ARG A 44 2.69 -6.34 0.72
C ARG A 44 4.05 -5.82 1.16
N GLU A 45 4.01 -4.75 1.92
CA GLU A 45 5.18 -3.99 2.33
C GLU A 45 5.73 -4.49 3.68
N PRO A 46 7.06 -4.49 3.89
CA PRO A 46 7.64 -4.68 5.20
C PRO A 46 7.32 -3.47 6.10
N LEU A 47 6.80 -3.72 7.29
CA LEU A 47 6.64 -2.71 8.34
C LEU A 47 7.29 -3.21 9.63
N ILE A 48 8.29 -2.48 10.13
CA ILE A 48 8.97 -2.76 11.39
C ILE A 48 8.79 -1.56 12.32
N ILE A 49 8.24 -1.79 13.50
CA ILE A 49 8.00 -0.77 14.51
C ILE A 49 8.74 -1.17 15.79
N GLY A 50 9.44 -0.23 16.41
CA GLY A 50 10.15 -0.48 17.66
C GLY A 50 10.58 0.79 18.39
N GLY A 51 11.08 0.63 19.62
CA GLY A 51 11.40 1.73 20.52
C GLY A 51 10.27 2.06 21.49
N ALA A 52 10.45 3.08 22.32
CA ALA A 52 9.51 3.55 23.33
C ALA A 52 8.89 2.47 24.23
N GLY A 53 9.64 1.41 24.56
CA GLY A 53 9.16 0.31 25.40
C GLY A 53 8.15 -0.64 24.74
N LEU A 54 7.98 -0.59 23.41
CA LEU A 54 7.18 -1.57 22.67
C LEU A 54 7.73 -3.00 22.84
N LEU A 55 6.85 -3.98 22.71
CA LEU A 55 7.20 -5.41 22.82
C LEU A 55 8.20 -5.81 21.72
N GLU A 56 9.32 -6.39 22.14
CA GLU A 56 10.34 -6.90 21.23
C GLU A 56 9.98 -8.29 20.68
N GLY A 57 10.40 -8.58 19.45
CA GLY A 57 10.25 -9.91 18.84
C GLY A 57 8.81 -10.33 18.52
N LYS A 58 7.82 -9.43 18.68
CA LYS A 58 6.43 -9.69 18.34
C LYS A 58 6.23 -9.62 16.82
N THR A 59 5.55 -10.62 16.26
CA THR A 59 5.09 -10.61 14.86
C THR A 59 3.57 -10.48 14.87
N VAL A 60 3.05 -9.51 14.12
CA VAL A 60 1.60 -9.29 13.95
C VAL A 60 1.20 -9.75 12.56
N ALA A 61 0.21 -10.65 12.48
CA ALA A 61 -0.31 -11.18 11.23
C ALA A 61 -1.67 -10.57 10.82
N ALA A 62 -2.19 -9.61 11.61
CA ALA A 62 -3.43 -8.93 11.31
C ALA A 62 -3.33 -8.11 10.00
N MET A 63 -4.44 -8.00 9.28
CA MET A 63 -4.50 -7.16 8.07
C MET A 63 -4.38 -5.68 8.44
N THR A 64 -3.40 -5.00 7.87
CA THR A 64 -3.11 -3.57 8.07
C THR A 64 -2.95 -2.87 6.72
N GLU A 65 -3.11 -1.56 6.72
CA GLU A 65 -2.94 -0.71 5.53
C GLU A 65 -2.06 0.49 5.86
N MET A 66 -1.32 1.04 4.90
CA MET A 66 -0.46 2.20 5.17
C MET A 66 -1.23 3.47 5.57
N VAL A 67 -2.53 3.56 5.26
CA VAL A 67 -3.42 4.64 5.74
C VAL A 67 -3.59 4.62 7.26
N ASP A 68 -3.35 3.49 7.92
CA ASP A 68 -3.41 3.33 9.37
C ASP A 68 -2.23 4.00 10.09
N LEU A 69 -1.17 4.36 9.37
CA LEU A 69 0.01 5.00 9.93
C LEU A 69 -0.35 6.33 10.60
N VAL A 70 -1.20 7.13 9.96
CA VAL A 70 -1.61 8.45 10.45
C VAL A 70 -2.34 8.37 11.79
N PRO A 71 -3.47 7.64 11.92
CA PRO A 71 -4.16 7.52 13.21
C PRO A 71 -3.27 6.86 14.28
N THR A 72 -2.40 5.92 13.91
CA THR A 72 -1.45 5.31 14.85
C THR A 72 -0.49 6.34 15.44
N ILE A 73 0.11 7.20 14.61
CA ILE A 73 1.05 8.24 15.07
C ILE A 73 0.33 9.27 15.95
N LEU A 74 -0.89 9.67 15.58
CA LEU A 74 -1.69 10.61 16.37
C LEU A 74 -2.00 10.04 17.75
N GLU A 75 -2.49 8.79 17.82
CA GLU A 75 -2.79 8.12 19.08
C GLU A 75 -1.52 7.93 19.94
N MET A 76 -0.41 7.49 19.35
CA MET A 76 0.90 7.39 20.04
C MET A 76 1.37 8.73 20.62
N SER A 77 1.03 9.84 19.95
CA SER A 77 1.40 11.19 20.38
C SER A 77 0.41 11.78 21.40
N GLY A 78 -0.66 11.07 21.74
CA GLY A 78 -1.74 11.59 22.58
C GLY A 78 -2.52 12.75 21.92
N ILE A 79 -2.44 12.86 20.59
CA ILE A 79 -3.16 13.87 19.80
C ILE A 79 -4.48 13.24 19.36
N GLY A 80 -5.59 13.92 19.65
CA GLY A 80 -6.90 13.47 19.20
C GLY A 80 -7.04 13.52 17.67
N GLU A 81 -7.81 12.59 17.12
CA GLU A 81 -8.20 12.61 15.71
C GLU A 81 -9.22 13.73 15.48
N HIS A 82 -8.93 14.63 14.55
CA HIS A 82 -9.75 15.84 14.31
C HIS A 82 -10.14 16.04 12.84
N PHE A 83 -9.84 15.07 11.97
CA PHE A 83 -10.14 15.15 10.54
C PHE A 83 -10.56 13.77 9.99
N PRO A 84 -11.35 13.71 8.91
CA PRO A 84 -11.70 12.44 8.28
C PRO A 84 -10.48 11.74 7.66
N HIS A 85 -10.33 10.44 7.95
CA HIS A 85 -9.36 9.54 7.32
C HIS A 85 -9.91 8.11 7.27
N ASP A 86 -9.33 7.27 6.41
CA ASP A 86 -9.74 5.88 6.20
C ASP A 86 -8.91 4.85 7.01
N GLY A 87 -7.94 5.34 7.79
CA GLY A 87 -7.09 4.51 8.65
C GLY A 87 -7.76 4.13 9.97
N GLU A 88 -7.32 3.02 10.55
CA GLU A 88 -7.60 2.61 11.92
C GLU A 88 -6.25 2.43 12.66
N SER A 89 -6.12 2.95 13.88
CA SER A 89 -4.86 2.88 14.62
C SER A 89 -4.42 1.43 14.94
N TRP A 90 -3.12 1.16 14.80
CA TRP A 90 -2.50 -0.14 15.13
C TRP A 90 -2.29 -0.37 16.63
N ILE A 91 -2.53 0.62 17.50
CA ILE A 91 -2.30 0.49 18.95
C ILE A 91 -2.91 -0.80 19.56
N PRO A 92 -4.15 -1.21 19.24
CA PRO A 92 -4.74 -2.43 19.76
C PRO A 92 -3.94 -3.70 19.44
N VAL A 93 -3.31 -3.78 18.26
CA VAL A 93 -2.50 -4.94 17.84
C VAL A 93 -1.03 -4.80 18.22
N LEU A 94 -0.51 -3.58 18.37
CA LEU A 94 0.87 -3.33 18.78
C LEU A 94 1.07 -3.58 20.27
N VAL A 95 0.28 -2.90 21.12
CA VAL A 95 0.44 -2.91 22.58
C VAL A 95 -0.61 -3.79 23.26
N GLY A 96 -1.79 -3.93 22.67
CA GLY A 96 -2.87 -4.77 23.23
C GLY A 96 -2.78 -6.25 22.87
N ASP A 97 -3.84 -6.98 23.26
CA ASP A 97 -4.02 -8.41 23.02
C ASP A 97 -4.81 -8.71 21.73
N ALA A 98 -5.17 -7.68 20.96
CA ALA A 98 -5.96 -7.85 19.75
C ALA A 98 -5.21 -8.68 18.71
N GLN A 99 -5.86 -9.73 18.22
CA GLN A 99 -5.31 -10.61 17.17
C GLN A 99 -5.75 -10.18 15.76
N LYS A 100 -6.71 -9.26 15.67
CA LYS A 100 -7.28 -8.77 14.42
C LYS A 100 -7.29 -7.24 14.45
N HIS A 101 -7.09 -6.67 13.28
CA HIS A 101 -7.18 -5.24 13.00
C HIS A 101 -8.31 -5.02 12.00
N LYS A 102 -8.01 -5.06 10.70
CA LYS A 102 -9.02 -5.05 9.63
C LYS A 102 -9.39 -6.46 9.18
N THR A 103 -10.58 -6.61 8.58
CA THR A 103 -11.00 -7.88 7.94
C THR A 103 -10.42 -8.01 6.53
N TYR A 104 -10.28 -6.87 5.85
CA TYR A 104 -9.74 -6.79 4.50
C TYR A 104 -8.76 -5.61 4.38
N ALA A 105 -7.81 -5.73 3.48
CA ALA A 105 -7.00 -4.61 2.98
C ALA A 105 -7.46 -4.22 1.58
N PHE A 106 -7.49 -2.93 1.31
CA PHE A 106 -7.89 -2.28 0.08
C PHE A 106 -6.67 -1.62 -0.56
N SER A 107 -6.64 -1.63 -1.89
CA SER A 107 -5.64 -0.86 -2.63
C SER A 107 -6.24 -0.43 -3.95
N GLU A 108 -5.94 0.79 -4.37
CA GLU A 108 -6.30 1.31 -5.69
C GLU A 108 -5.04 1.75 -6.44
N GLY A 109 -5.11 1.69 -7.76
CA GLY A 109 -4.02 2.13 -8.62
C GLY A 109 -4.50 2.36 -10.04
N GLY A 110 -3.67 3.00 -10.86
CA GLY A 110 -3.99 3.37 -12.23
C GLY A 110 -4.85 4.62 -12.31
N PHE A 111 -5.21 4.99 -13.55
CA PHE A 111 -5.86 6.24 -13.88
C PHE A 111 -7.12 6.00 -14.71
N LEU A 112 -8.06 6.93 -14.64
CA LEU A 112 -9.11 7.04 -15.64
C LEU A 112 -8.49 7.56 -16.94
N THR A 113 -9.05 7.17 -18.09
CA THR A 113 -8.58 7.68 -19.39
C THR A 113 -8.75 9.19 -19.51
N SER A 114 -9.70 9.79 -18.79
CA SER A 114 -9.88 11.24 -18.70
C SER A 114 -8.82 11.95 -17.84
N GLU A 115 -8.06 11.22 -17.04
CA GLU A 115 -7.02 11.77 -16.15
C GLU A 115 -5.66 11.88 -16.84
N GLU A 116 -5.52 11.47 -18.11
CA GLU A 116 -4.27 11.53 -18.90
C GLU A 116 -3.46 12.84 -18.70
N PRO A 117 -4.07 14.04 -18.69
CA PRO A 117 -3.30 15.28 -18.52
C PRO A 117 -2.65 15.46 -17.14
N LEU A 118 -3.05 14.65 -16.15
CA LEU A 118 -2.54 14.66 -14.78
C LEU A 118 -1.46 13.60 -14.53
N LEU A 119 -1.20 12.73 -15.52
CA LEU A 119 -0.18 11.69 -15.41
C LEU A 119 1.21 12.32 -15.29
N GLU A 120 2.08 11.64 -14.55
CA GLU A 120 3.45 12.07 -14.34
C GLU A 120 4.24 12.12 -15.65
N GLN A 121 4.79 13.28 -15.97
CA GLN A 121 5.85 13.40 -16.97
C GLN A 121 7.20 13.26 -16.30
N ALA A 122 7.82 12.10 -16.45
CA ALA A 122 9.12 11.80 -15.85
C ALA A 122 10.27 11.98 -16.86
N PRO A 123 11.42 12.54 -16.44
CA PRO A 123 12.64 12.52 -17.25
C PRO A 123 13.30 11.13 -17.22
N TYR A 124 14.40 10.98 -17.96
CA TYR A 124 15.27 9.80 -17.88
C TYR A 124 15.61 9.46 -16.41
N PRO A 125 15.53 8.18 -15.99
CA PRO A 125 15.35 6.97 -16.81
C PRO A 125 13.90 6.51 -16.99
N TYR A 126 12.91 7.27 -16.52
CA TYR A 126 11.49 6.86 -16.55
C TYR A 126 10.69 7.47 -17.70
N ASP A 127 11.36 8.16 -18.62
CA ASP A 127 10.77 8.84 -19.78
C ASP A 127 10.00 7.89 -20.70
N ILE A 128 10.54 6.70 -20.96
CA ILE A 128 9.85 5.69 -21.77
C ILE A 128 8.58 5.19 -21.07
N LYS A 129 8.66 4.93 -19.76
CA LYS A 129 7.54 4.45 -18.96
C LYS A 129 6.44 5.50 -18.87
N ALA A 130 6.80 6.75 -18.63
CA ALA A 130 5.85 7.87 -18.61
C ALA A 130 5.22 8.08 -20.00
N GLY A 131 6.03 8.08 -21.05
CA GLY A 131 5.57 8.22 -22.44
C GLY A 131 4.51 7.19 -22.82
N LEU A 132 4.73 5.91 -22.50
CA LEU A 132 3.76 4.84 -22.78
C LEU A 132 2.39 5.07 -22.10
N GLN A 133 2.37 5.65 -20.90
CA GLN A 133 1.13 5.92 -20.17
C GLN A 133 0.32 7.07 -20.79
N HIS A 134 1.02 8.05 -21.37
CA HIS A 134 0.41 9.15 -22.11
C HIS A 134 -0.06 8.71 -23.50
N GLU A 135 0.71 7.86 -24.19
CA GLU A 135 0.36 7.32 -25.51
C GLU A 135 -0.88 6.43 -25.48
N ASP A 136 -0.99 5.56 -24.47
CA ASP A 136 -2.17 4.72 -24.25
C ASP A 136 -2.47 4.56 -22.75
N THR A 137 -3.26 5.49 -22.21
CA THR A 137 -3.68 5.48 -20.79
C THR A 137 -4.51 4.25 -20.42
N SER A 138 -5.06 3.52 -21.39
CA SER A 138 -5.81 2.29 -21.09
C SER A 138 -4.91 1.16 -20.57
N LEU A 139 -3.61 1.20 -20.86
CA LEU A 139 -2.61 0.27 -20.32
C LEU A 139 -2.41 0.42 -18.81
N VAL A 140 -2.70 1.61 -18.28
CA VAL A 140 -2.63 1.94 -16.86
C VAL A 140 -3.99 2.33 -16.30
N GLY A 141 -5.04 1.68 -16.82
CA GLY A 141 -6.41 1.90 -16.39
C GLY A 141 -6.63 1.64 -14.90
N LYS A 142 -7.50 2.44 -14.28
CA LYS A 142 -7.80 2.36 -12.85
C LYS A 142 -8.22 0.93 -12.46
N ALA A 143 -7.75 0.45 -11.32
CA ALA A 143 -8.10 -0.83 -10.75
C ALA A 143 -8.18 -0.71 -9.22
N MET A 144 -8.99 -1.57 -8.62
CA MET A 144 -9.15 -1.68 -7.18
C MET A 144 -8.93 -3.13 -6.75
N SER A 145 -8.43 -3.33 -5.54
CA SER A 145 -8.29 -4.65 -4.96
C SER A 145 -8.82 -4.71 -3.53
N LEU A 146 -9.35 -5.87 -3.18
CA LEU A 146 -9.77 -6.26 -1.85
C LEU A 146 -9.07 -7.57 -1.50
N ARG A 147 -8.37 -7.62 -0.36
CA ARG A 147 -7.61 -8.81 0.06
C ARG A 147 -7.89 -9.19 1.50
N ASN A 148 -7.81 -10.49 1.77
CA ASN A 148 -7.62 -11.04 3.12
C ASN A 148 -6.55 -12.14 3.07
N GLU A 149 -6.36 -12.84 4.18
CA GLU A 149 -5.38 -13.93 4.33
C GLU A 149 -5.49 -15.07 3.29
N ARG A 150 -6.62 -15.19 2.59
CA ARG A 150 -6.90 -16.33 1.70
C ARG A 150 -7.16 -15.93 0.25
N TRP A 151 -7.71 -14.75 0.02
CA TRP A 151 -8.22 -14.35 -1.28
C TRP A 151 -7.86 -12.91 -1.61
N ALA A 152 -7.61 -12.67 -2.88
CA ALA A 152 -7.51 -11.36 -3.48
C ALA A 152 -8.55 -11.23 -4.61
N TYR A 153 -9.38 -10.20 -4.56
CA TYR A 153 -10.27 -9.81 -5.66
C TYR A 153 -9.72 -8.53 -6.29
N ILE A 154 -9.56 -8.53 -7.62
CA ILE A 154 -9.07 -7.38 -8.38
C ILE A 154 -10.16 -6.98 -9.38
N PHE A 155 -10.58 -5.72 -9.31
CA PHE A 155 -11.60 -5.14 -10.16
C PHE A 155 -10.99 -4.03 -11.04
N PRO A 156 -10.83 -4.24 -12.35
CA PRO A 156 -10.42 -3.19 -13.27
C PRO A 156 -11.60 -2.24 -13.57
N GLN A 157 -11.38 -0.94 -13.41
CA GLN A 157 -12.31 0.12 -13.76
C GLN A 157 -12.04 0.56 -15.21
N GLY A 158 -12.50 -0.27 -16.15
CA GLY A 158 -12.35 -0.13 -17.60
C GLY A 158 -13.08 -1.28 -18.30
N ARG A 159 -13.38 -1.18 -19.61
CA ARG A 159 -14.29 -2.06 -20.41
C ARG A 159 -13.89 -3.55 -20.52
N TRP A 160 -13.69 -4.26 -19.42
CA TRP A 160 -13.36 -5.68 -19.42
C TRP A 160 -14.07 -6.41 -18.28
N TRP A 161 -15.17 -7.09 -18.62
CA TRP A 161 -15.79 -8.08 -17.74
C TRP A 161 -15.05 -9.40 -17.92
N ILE A 162 -14.41 -9.91 -16.86
CA ILE A 162 -13.86 -11.27 -16.84
C ILE A 162 -14.88 -12.15 -16.13
N ASN A 163 -15.53 -13.07 -16.87
CA ASN A 163 -16.30 -14.13 -16.23
C ASN A 163 -15.35 -15.26 -15.78
N TRP A 164 -15.78 -16.08 -14.82
CA TRP A 164 -15.04 -17.21 -14.21
C TRP A 164 -14.35 -18.18 -15.21
N LYS A 165 -14.70 -18.15 -16.49
CA LYS A 165 -14.11 -18.95 -17.58
C LYS A 165 -13.07 -18.20 -18.43
N GLY A 166 -12.61 -17.01 -18.03
CA GLY A 166 -11.50 -16.30 -18.68
C GLY A 166 -11.81 -15.78 -20.09
N THR A 167 -13.07 -15.46 -20.39
CA THR A 167 -13.47 -14.92 -21.69
C THR A 167 -13.59 -13.39 -21.64
N TYR A 168 -12.91 -12.70 -22.55
CA TYR A 168 -12.93 -11.23 -22.66
C TYR A 168 -14.14 -10.75 -23.45
N TYR A 169 -14.85 -9.74 -22.93
CA TYR A 169 -15.87 -9.01 -23.68
C TYR A 169 -15.54 -7.53 -23.68
N THR A 170 -15.45 -6.95 -24.89
CA THR A 170 -15.41 -5.49 -25.06
C THR A 170 -16.83 -4.95 -24.87
N GLY A 171 -17.03 -4.11 -23.86
CA GLY A 171 -18.28 -3.33 -23.76
C GLY A 171 -18.36 -2.36 -24.94
N SER A 172 -19.53 -2.21 -25.54
CA SER A 172 -19.87 -1.22 -26.59
C SER A 172 -20.10 0.16 -26.02
#